data_AF-A0A5E5AI87-F1
#
_entry.id   AF-A0A5E5AI87-F1
#
_cell.length_a   1.000
_cell.length_b   1.000
_cell.length_c   1.000
_cell.angle_alpha   90.00
_cell.angle_beta   90.00
_cell.angle_gamma   90.00
#
_symmetry.space_group_name_H-M   'P 1'
#
loop_
_entity.id
_entity.type
_entity.pdbx_description
1 polymer ?
#
loop_
_entity_poly.entity_id
_entity_poly.type
_entity_poly.pdbx_seq_one_letter_code
_entity_poly.pdbx_strand_id
1 'polypeptide(L)'
;MQDPHGDRRILMLTQTEEKRLIARIEAISSFPELNRIIGLMHAQLGIQLRIAPGPNEVKTVRGIIIQLDAQPGLCRKTRSAIPAAIRRCLDARPEIAYAILDSHDLLGGI
;
A
#
# COMPACT_ATOMS: atom_id res chain seq x y z
N MET A 1 -10.20 -14.69 -15.36
CA MET A 1 -11.02 -14.64 -14.12
C MET A 1 -10.06 -14.47 -12.96
N GLN A 2 -9.97 -13.28 -12.37
CA GLN A 2 -9.07 -13.00 -11.26
C GLN A 2 -9.74 -13.48 -9.97
N ASP A 3 -9.15 -14.48 -9.32
CA ASP A 3 -9.67 -15.16 -8.12
C ASP A 3 -10.18 -14.18 -7.03
N PRO A 4 -11.50 -14.10 -6.80
CA PRO A 4 -12.08 -13.30 -5.71
C PRO A 4 -11.90 -13.95 -4.33
N HIS A 5 -11.22 -15.10 -4.25
CA HIS A 5 -11.01 -15.88 -3.02
C HIS A 5 -9.59 -15.80 -2.45
N GLY A 6 -8.64 -15.14 -3.12
CA GLY A 6 -7.25 -15.04 -2.65
C GLY A 6 -7.10 -14.25 -1.34
N ASP A 7 -8.01 -13.31 -1.09
CA ASP A 7 -7.95 -12.40 0.05
C ASP A 7 -8.30 -13.09 1.38
N ARG A 8 -9.24 -14.03 1.37
CA ARG A 8 -9.74 -14.68 2.60
C ARG A 8 -8.73 -15.65 3.24
N ARG A 9 -7.65 -16.01 2.52
CA ARG A 9 -6.57 -16.90 3.00
C ARG A 9 -5.37 -16.16 3.61
N ILE A 10 -5.37 -14.82 3.57
CA ILE A 10 -4.31 -13.98 4.17
C ILE A 10 -4.15 -14.23 5.69
N LEU A 11 -5.12 -14.88 6.35
CA LEU A 11 -5.06 -15.26 7.75
C LEU A 11 -4.09 -16.41 8.09
N MET A 12 -3.52 -17.12 7.11
CA MET A 12 -2.35 -17.94 7.37
C MET A 12 -1.11 -17.13 6.99
N LEU A 13 -0.57 -16.42 7.99
CA LEU A 13 0.63 -15.59 7.90
C LEU A 13 1.90 -16.44 7.67
N THR A 14 1.85 -17.31 6.67
CA THR A 14 2.99 -18.06 6.17
C THR A 14 3.84 -17.11 5.35
N GLN A 15 5.15 -17.32 5.40
CA GLN A 15 6.13 -16.48 4.70
C GLN A 15 5.87 -16.38 3.18
N THR A 16 5.15 -17.36 2.62
CA THR A 16 4.75 -17.41 1.21
C THR A 16 3.67 -16.38 0.87
N GLU A 17 2.65 -16.24 1.72
CA GLU A 17 1.55 -15.29 1.48
C GLU A 17 2.03 -13.83 1.62
N GLU A 18 2.95 -13.57 2.55
CA GLU A 18 3.63 -12.25 2.63
C GLU A 18 4.36 -11.91 1.33
N LYS A 19 5.15 -12.85 0.79
CA LYS A 19 5.86 -12.64 -0.48
C LYS A 19 4.88 -12.43 -1.64
N ARG A 20 3.77 -13.18 -1.66
CA ARG A 20 2.74 -13.06 -2.69
C ARG A 20 2.05 -11.69 -2.65
N LEU A 21 1.78 -11.20 -1.44
CA LEU A 21 1.21 -9.87 -1.21
C LEU A 21 2.15 -8.77 -1.69
N ILE A 22 3.43 -8.86 -1.32
CA ILE A 22 4.48 -7.91 -1.76
C ILE A 22 4.61 -7.91 -3.28
N ALA A 23 4.72 -9.09 -3.90
CA ALA A 23 4.82 -9.21 -5.36
C ALA A 23 3.57 -8.65 -6.06
N ARG A 24 2.38 -8.86 -5.47
CA ARG A 24 1.13 -8.28 -5.98
C ARG A 24 1.16 -6.75 -5.90
N ILE A 25 1.61 -6.17 -4.78
CA ILE A 25 1.78 -4.72 -4.61
C ILE A 25 2.79 -4.17 -5.63
N GLU A 26 3.94 -4.84 -5.81
CA GLU A 26 4.96 -4.45 -6.79
C GLU A 26 4.43 -4.52 -8.24
N ALA A 27 3.49 -5.44 -8.53
CA ALA A 27 2.87 -5.55 -9.83
C ALA A 27 1.81 -4.48 -10.12
N ILE A 28 1.26 -3.79 -9.11
CA ILE A 28 0.21 -2.77 -9.28
C ILE A 28 0.75 -1.61 -10.12
N SER A 29 0.04 -1.29 -11.20
CA SER A 29 0.36 -0.20 -12.11
C SER A 29 -0.54 1.02 -11.93
N SER A 30 -1.50 0.96 -11.02
CA SER A 30 -2.54 1.98 -10.90
C SER A 30 -2.88 2.26 -9.43
N PHE A 31 -2.99 3.54 -9.09
CA PHE A 31 -3.44 3.98 -7.76
C PHE A 31 -4.78 3.37 -7.29
N PRO A 32 -5.84 3.26 -8.11
CA PRO A 32 -7.09 2.66 -7.66
C PRO A 32 -6.97 1.19 -7.25
N GLU A 33 -6.07 0.42 -7.88
CA GLU A 33 -5.80 -0.97 -7.47
C GLU A 33 -5.07 -1.03 -6.13
N LEU A 34 -4.09 -0.13 -5.93
CA LEU A 34 -3.39 0.02 -4.65
C LEU A 34 -4.39 0.36 -3.54
N ASN A 35 -5.28 1.34 -3.79
CA ASN A 35 -6.27 1.77 -2.81
C ASN A 35 -7.29 0.66 -2.48
N ARG A 36 -7.72 -0.13 -3.47
CA ARG A 36 -8.58 -1.30 -3.23
C ARG A 36 -7.92 -2.32 -2.31
N ILE A 37 -6.65 -2.65 -2.54
CA ILE A 37 -5.92 -3.62 -1.71
C ILE A 37 -5.74 -3.09 -0.30
N ILE A 38 -5.39 -1.79 -0.14
CA ILE A 38 -5.29 -1.16 1.18
C ILE A 38 -6.63 -1.21 1.92
N GLY A 39 -7.73 -0.89 1.24
CA GLY A 39 -9.08 -0.97 1.82
C GLY A 39 -9.46 -2.38 2.24
N LEU A 40 -9.12 -3.38 1.43
CA LEU A 40 -9.33 -4.79 1.78
C LEU A 40 -8.48 -5.23 2.97
N MET A 41 -7.20 -4.83 3.03
CA MET A 41 -6.33 -5.08 4.18
C MET A 41 -6.89 -4.46 5.46
N HIS A 42 -7.37 -3.22 5.38
CA HIS A 42 -7.98 -2.55 6.52
C HIS A 42 -9.26 -3.27 6.95
N ALA A 43 -10.13 -3.64 6.01
CA ALA A 43 -11.39 -4.33 6.31
C ALA A 43 -11.21 -5.77 6.84
N GLN A 44 -10.21 -6.50 6.34
CA GLN A 44 -10.01 -7.91 6.68
C GLN A 44 -9.04 -8.13 7.84
N LEU A 45 -7.98 -7.32 7.91
CA LEU A 45 -6.89 -7.49 8.87
C LEU A 45 -6.88 -6.38 9.92
N GLY A 46 -7.58 -5.26 9.67
CA GLY A 46 -7.51 -4.07 10.51
C GLY A 46 -6.24 -3.24 10.30
N ILE A 47 -5.41 -3.58 9.31
CA ILE A 47 -4.13 -2.89 9.07
C ILE A 47 -4.44 -1.51 8.48
N GLN A 48 -4.02 -0.48 9.19
CA GLN A 48 -4.19 0.89 8.72
C GLN A 48 -2.90 1.36 8.04
N LEU A 49 -2.97 1.58 6.73
CA LEU A 49 -1.88 2.17 5.97
C LEU A 49 -2.22 3.63 5.66
N ARG A 50 -1.38 4.53 6.14
CA ARG A 50 -1.45 5.96 5.85
C ARG A 50 -0.42 6.30 4.78
N ILE A 51 -0.90 6.79 3.65
CA ILE A 51 -0.08 7.34 2.58
C ILE A 51 -0.44 8.81 2.47
N ALA A 52 0.52 9.69 2.76
CA ALA A 52 0.32 11.13 2.71
C ALA A 52 1.44 11.79 1.88
N PRO A 53 1.15 12.80 1.06
CA PRO A 53 2.20 13.62 0.47
C PRO A 53 2.92 14.38 1.60
N GLY A 54 4.24 14.43 1.53
CA GLY A 54 5.07 15.14 2.48
C GLY A 54 4.96 16.65 2.30
N PRO A 55 5.21 17.43 3.36
CA PRO A 55 5.03 18.89 3.37
C PRO A 55 6.07 19.62 2.51
N ASN A 56 7.15 18.96 2.10
CA ASN A 56 8.09 19.54 1.15
C ASN A 56 7.55 19.34 -0.25
N GLU A 57 7.43 20.43 -1.01
CA GLU A 57 6.88 20.66 -2.36
C GLU A 57 7.45 19.76 -3.48
N VAL A 58 7.75 18.50 -3.20
CA VAL A 58 8.29 17.54 -4.17
C VAL A 58 7.16 16.64 -4.62
N LYS A 59 6.69 16.87 -5.85
CA LYS A 59 5.80 15.95 -6.59
C LYS A 59 6.55 14.69 -7.01
N THR A 60 7.23 14.04 -6.06
CA THR A 60 8.10 12.89 -6.32
C THR A 60 7.92 11.84 -5.25
N VAL A 61 8.31 10.61 -5.57
CA VAL A 61 8.23 9.43 -4.70
C VAL A 61 8.85 9.67 -3.31
N ARG A 62 9.94 10.45 -3.24
CA ARG A 62 10.63 10.79 -1.99
C ARG A 62 9.83 11.71 -1.07
N GLY A 63 8.85 12.42 -1.61
CA GLY A 63 7.92 13.24 -0.84
C GLY A 63 6.85 12.43 -0.15
N ILE A 64 6.52 11.21 -0.60
CA ILE A 64 5.37 10.47 -0.08
C ILE A 64 5.75 9.79 1.25
N ILE A 65 5.04 10.16 2.31
CA ILE A 65 5.13 9.55 3.63
C ILE A 65 4.23 8.32 3.64
N ILE A 66 4.83 7.15 3.88
CA ILE A 66 4.12 5.87 3.97
C ILE A 66 4.29 5.36 5.41
N GLN A 67 3.21 5.38 6.19
CA GLN A 67 3.19 4.90 7.57
C GLN A 67 2.19 3.75 7.68
N LEU A 68 2.64 2.66 8.29
CA LEU A 68 1.80 1.51 8.59
C LEU A 68 1.57 1.46 10.10
N ASP A 69 0.30 1.42 10.50
CA ASP A 69 -0.08 1.35 11.90
C ASP A 69 0.16 -0.06 12.46
N ALA A 70 0.69 -0.09 13.69
CA ALA A 70 1.27 -1.27 14.29
C ALA A 70 0.21 -2.07 15.07
N GLN A 71 -0.44 -3.04 14.41
CA GLN A 71 -1.46 -3.85 15.07
C GLN A 71 -0.89 -5.11 15.77
N PRO A 72 -1.37 -5.50 16.96
CA PRO A 72 -0.99 -6.77 17.59
C PRO A 72 -1.50 -7.94 16.72
N GLY A 73 -0.59 -8.78 16.22
CA GLY A 73 -0.89 -9.89 15.29
C GLY A 73 -0.12 -9.81 13.95
N LEU A 74 0.39 -8.64 13.57
CA LEU A 74 1.16 -8.47 12.35
C LEU A 74 2.66 -8.76 12.57
N CYS A 75 3.27 -9.66 11.79
CA CYS A 75 4.71 -9.92 11.89
C CYS A 75 5.53 -8.64 11.64
N ARG A 76 6.62 -8.45 12.41
CA ARG A 76 7.54 -7.30 12.26
C ARG A 76 8.03 -7.13 10.82
N LYS A 77 8.26 -8.23 10.12
CA LYS A 77 8.74 -8.24 8.73
C LYS A 77 7.72 -7.62 7.78
N THR A 78 6.46 -8.02 7.90
CA THR A 78 5.35 -7.50 7.10
C THR A 78 5.17 -6.00 7.27
N ARG A 79 5.33 -5.51 8.52
CA ARG A 79 5.21 -4.08 8.84
C ARG A 79 6.20 -3.20 8.09
N SER A 80 7.41 -3.71 7.83
CA SER A 80 8.44 -2.98 7.06
C SER A 80 8.43 -3.34 5.57
N ALA A 81 8.00 -4.56 5.23
CA ALA A 81 8.01 -5.03 3.85
C ALA A 81 6.89 -4.39 3.00
N ILE A 82 5.70 -4.19 3.55
CA ILE A 82 4.60 -3.48 2.85
C ILE A 82 5.02 -2.05 2.44
N PRO A 83 5.46 -1.16 3.35
CA PRO A 83 5.87 0.19 2.95
C PRO A 83 7.08 0.18 2.03
N ALA A 84 8.01 -0.78 2.18
CA ALA A 84 9.14 -0.93 1.26
C ALA A 84 8.68 -1.32 -0.17
N ALA A 85 7.73 -2.24 -0.30
CA ALA A 85 7.17 -2.66 -1.58
C ALA A 85 6.44 -1.52 -2.29
N ILE A 86 5.62 -0.77 -1.56
CA ILE A 86 4.94 0.41 -2.09
C ILE A 86 5.97 1.45 -2.52
N ARG A 87 7.00 1.70 -1.71
CA ARG A 87 8.07 2.64 -2.07
C ARG A 87 8.79 2.25 -3.35
N ARG A 88 9.11 0.96 -3.55
CA ARG A 88 9.68 0.46 -4.81
C ARG A 88 8.73 0.59 -5.99
N CYS A 89 7.45 0.28 -5.78
CA CYS A 89 6.42 0.43 -6.80
C CYS A 89 6.31 1.88 -7.26
N LEU A 90 6.28 2.83 -6.32
CA LEU A 90 6.28 4.27 -6.61
C LEU A 90 7.56 4.72 -7.31
N ASP A 91 8.73 4.22 -6.89
CA ASP A 91 10.03 4.52 -7.49
C ASP A 91 10.12 4.04 -8.94
N ALA A 92 9.61 2.83 -9.22
CA ALA A 92 9.53 2.28 -10.57
C ALA A 92 8.41 2.93 -11.41
N ARG A 93 7.35 3.43 -10.78
CA ARG A 93 6.15 3.97 -11.44
C ARG A 93 5.73 5.30 -10.80
N PRO A 94 6.39 6.41 -11.19
CA PRO A 94 6.06 7.73 -10.66
C PRO A 94 4.62 8.17 -10.99
N GLU A 95 3.98 7.59 -12.01
CA GLU A 95 2.56 7.79 -12.35
C GLU A 95 1.62 7.54 -11.16
N ILE A 96 1.91 6.50 -10.35
CA ILE A 96 1.13 6.19 -9.15
C ILE A 96 1.35 7.27 -8.09
N ALA A 97 2.58 7.79 -7.96
CA ALA A 97 2.89 8.88 -7.04
C ALA A 97 2.12 10.15 -7.41
N TYR A 98 2.06 10.50 -8.70
CA TYR A 98 1.25 11.61 -9.18
C TYR A 98 -0.24 11.40 -8.93
N ALA A 99 -0.76 10.19 -9.15
CA ALA A 99 -2.16 9.87 -8.86
C ALA A 99 -2.51 9.93 -7.35
N ILE A 100 -1.56 9.58 -6.48
CA ILE A 100 -1.71 9.76 -5.01
C ILE A 100 -1.78 11.26 -4.69
N LEU A 101 -0.85 12.05 -5.23
CA LEU A 101 -0.85 13.50 -5.05
C LEU A 101 -2.16 14.13 -5.53
N ASP A 102 -2.63 13.74 -6.71
CA ASP A 102 -3.87 14.20 -7.32
C ASP A 102 -5.11 13.81 -6.50
N SER A 103 -5.23 12.54 -6.06
CA SER A 103 -6.33 12.11 -5.20
C SER A 103 -6.30 12.74 -3.82
N HIS A 104 -5.12 13.03 -3.27
CA HIS A 104 -4.97 13.65 -1.95
C HIS A 104 -5.12 15.18 -2.01
N ASP A 105 -4.86 15.82 -3.16
CA ASP A 105 -5.27 17.19 -3.47
C ASP A 105 -6.82 17.27 -3.50
N LEU A 106 -7.47 16.27 -4.11
CA LEU A 106 -8.93 16.15 -4.16
C LEU A 106 -9.59 15.86 -2.79
N LEU A 107 -8.91 15.15 -1.88
CA LEU A 107 -9.40 14.80 -0.54
C LEU A 107 -8.89 15.71 0.60
N GLY A 108 -7.87 16.51 0.33
CA GLY A 108 -7.20 17.41 1.29
C GLY A 108 -7.62 18.87 1.19
N GLY A 109 -8.62 19.18 0.37
CA GLY A 109 -9.24 20.51 0.30
C GLY A 109 -10.24 20.74 1.43
N ILE A 110 -9.77 20.88 2.68
CA ILE A 110 -10.47 21.65 3.72
C ILE A 110 -9.50 22.29 4.72
#